data_AF-A0A1I2WUH4-F1
#
_entry.id   AF-A0A1I2WUH4-F1
#
_cell.length_a   1.000
_cell.length_b   1.000
_cell.length_c   1.000
_cell.angle_alpha   90.00
_cell.angle_beta   90.00
_cell.angle_gamma   90.00
#
_symmetry.space_group_name_H-M   'P 1'
#
loop_
_entity.id
_entity.type
_entity.pdbx_description
1 polymer ?
#
loop_
_entity_poly.entity_id
_entity_poly.type
_entity_poly.pdbx_seq_one_letter_code
_entity_poly.pdbx_strand_id
1 'polypeptide(L)'
;MRAQRLEKLGMVWSLADERFQENLEAAKAYYEDHWTLCAPRSAVALDRPVGQWLSNLRRAGALEGHPEWETALKEIDEQWNPEWPADWQRHYAALRELVRDEGQADVLPGVTVHGMDVGRFVAKNRQHAVWQGLMDGQRELLEAIGVVPLPPEQEAPAKAASGAFERGVAALAQYVEREGSVGPVSRSHVEVLPDGTEVKLGVFLSKTKSRRGKLTADKLQALAHLGLDWAA
;
A
#
# COMPACT_ATOMS: atom_id res chain seq x y z
N MET A 1 -51.89 34.44 -2.68
CA MET A 1 -52.43 33.33 -3.52
C MET A 1 -51.45 32.94 -4.65
N ARG A 2 -50.21 32.57 -4.30
CA ARG A 2 -49.20 32.03 -5.24
C ARG A 2 -48.56 30.75 -4.69
N ALA A 3 -48.46 30.64 -3.35
CA ALA A 3 -48.09 29.42 -2.63
C ALA A 3 -49.09 28.26 -2.81
N GLN A 4 -50.40 28.51 -2.72
CA GLN A 4 -51.44 27.47 -2.81
C GLN A 4 -51.68 26.88 -4.23
N ARG A 5 -51.05 27.42 -5.28
CA ARG A 5 -51.13 26.84 -6.64
C ARG A 5 -49.99 25.87 -6.96
N LEU A 6 -48.93 25.83 -6.15
CA LEU A 6 -47.81 24.91 -6.31
C LEU A 6 -48.05 23.57 -5.60
N GLU A 7 -48.86 23.55 -4.53
CA GLU A 7 -49.28 22.30 -3.88
C GLU A 7 -50.15 21.39 -4.77
N LYS A 8 -50.74 21.93 -5.85
CA LYS A 8 -51.67 21.20 -6.72
C LYS A 8 -51.01 20.34 -7.81
N LEU A 9 -49.68 20.25 -7.79
CA LEU A 9 -48.89 19.33 -8.63
C LEU A 9 -48.16 18.24 -7.82
N GLY A 10 -48.48 18.08 -6.52
CA GLY A 10 -47.96 16.95 -5.73
C GLY A 10 -46.45 16.98 -5.45
N MET A 11 -45.79 18.12 -5.63
CA MET A 11 -44.37 18.28 -5.30
C MET A 11 -44.22 19.04 -3.98
N VAL A 12 -44.28 18.31 -2.86
CA VAL A 12 -43.68 18.78 -1.61
C VAL A 12 -42.19 18.61 -1.77
N TRP A 13 -41.49 19.62 -2.31
CA TRP A 13 -40.03 19.67 -2.19
C TRP A 13 -39.72 19.97 -0.74
N SER A 14 -39.15 19.01 -0.03
CA SER A 14 -38.72 19.25 1.34
C SER A 14 -37.43 20.07 1.32
N LEU A 15 -37.17 20.82 2.39
CA LEU A 15 -35.88 21.49 2.59
C LEU A 15 -34.71 20.48 2.58
N ALA A 16 -34.99 19.21 2.88
CA ALA A 16 -34.00 18.14 2.83
C ALA A 16 -33.64 17.79 1.37
N ASP A 17 -34.62 17.73 0.47
CA ASP A 17 -34.40 17.46 -0.96
C ASP A 17 -33.60 18.59 -1.63
N GLU A 18 -33.91 19.84 -1.30
CA GLU A 18 -33.16 21.00 -1.80
C GLU A 18 -31.69 20.94 -1.34
N ARG A 19 -31.46 20.69 -0.04
CA ARG A 19 -30.10 20.52 0.50
C ARG A 19 -29.38 19.31 -0.09
N PHE A 20 -30.09 18.21 -0.34
CA PHE A 20 -29.53 17.04 -0.97
C PHE A 20 -29.04 17.41 -2.38
N GLN A 21 -29.88 18.07 -3.17
CA GLN A 21 -29.52 18.49 -4.52
C GLN A 21 -28.32 19.43 -4.55
N GLU A 22 -28.26 20.42 -3.64
CA GLU A 22 -27.10 21.33 -3.53
C GLU A 22 -25.80 20.57 -3.22
N ASN A 23 -25.84 19.60 -2.31
CA ASN A 23 -24.64 18.80 -2.00
C ASN A 23 -24.32 17.80 -3.11
N LEU A 24 -25.32 17.32 -3.86
CA LEU A 24 -25.13 16.45 -5.01
C LEU A 24 -24.37 17.19 -6.13
N GLU A 25 -24.69 18.46 -6.40
CA GLU A 25 -23.92 19.27 -7.36
C GLU A 25 -22.48 19.49 -6.89
N ALA A 26 -22.25 19.72 -5.59
CA ALA A 26 -20.90 19.78 -5.02
C ALA A 26 -20.16 18.43 -5.15
N ALA A 27 -20.87 17.31 -5.03
CA ALA A 27 -20.30 15.97 -5.22
C ALA A 27 -19.95 15.69 -6.68
N LYS A 28 -20.75 16.13 -7.64
CA LYS A 28 -20.40 16.07 -9.07
C LYS A 28 -19.14 16.84 -9.37
N ALA A 29 -19.04 18.10 -8.91
CA ALA A 29 -17.84 18.91 -9.06
C ALA A 29 -16.61 18.24 -8.43
N TYR A 30 -16.75 17.67 -7.23
CA TYR A 30 -15.67 16.91 -6.61
C TYR A 30 -15.27 15.67 -7.44
N TYR A 31 -16.25 14.95 -7.99
CA TYR A 31 -16.01 13.75 -8.80
C TYR A 31 -15.26 14.07 -10.09
N GLU A 32 -15.57 15.19 -10.75
CA GLU A 32 -14.88 15.65 -11.95
C GLU A 32 -13.37 15.81 -11.72
N ASP A 33 -12.97 16.31 -10.55
CA ASP A 33 -11.57 16.55 -10.20
C ASP A 33 -10.85 15.33 -9.59
N HIS A 34 -11.58 14.45 -8.90
CA HIS A 34 -10.98 13.41 -8.05
C HIS A 34 -11.38 11.98 -8.39
N TRP A 35 -12.28 11.78 -9.35
CA TRP A 35 -12.64 10.46 -9.88
C TRP A 35 -13.29 9.51 -8.87
N THR A 36 -13.72 10.01 -7.72
CA THR A 36 -14.43 9.23 -6.70
C THR A 36 -15.24 10.09 -5.75
N LEU A 37 -16.33 9.52 -5.21
CA LEU A 37 -17.08 10.05 -4.06
C LEU A 37 -16.58 9.48 -2.71
N CYS A 38 -15.48 8.71 -2.68
CA CYS A 38 -14.79 8.33 -1.45
C CYS A 38 -13.93 9.46 -0.85
N ALA A 39 -14.47 10.69 -0.89
CA ALA A 39 -13.81 11.90 -0.45
C ALA A 39 -13.30 11.82 1.01
N PRO A 40 -12.11 12.36 1.33
CA PRO A 40 -11.68 12.58 2.70
C PRO A 40 -12.70 13.42 3.45
N ARG A 41 -12.87 13.20 4.76
CA ARG A 41 -13.89 13.89 5.57
C ARG A 41 -13.79 15.42 5.53
N SER A 42 -12.58 15.95 5.34
CA SER A 42 -12.30 17.38 5.25
C SER A 42 -12.55 17.98 3.86
N ALA A 43 -12.93 17.18 2.86
CA ALA A 43 -13.09 17.67 1.50
C ALA A 43 -14.26 18.65 1.40
N VAL A 44 -14.01 19.72 0.64
CA VAL A 44 -14.96 20.80 0.37
C VAL A 44 -15.00 21.02 -1.14
N ALA A 45 -16.21 21.18 -1.69
CA ALA A 45 -16.45 21.55 -3.08
C ALA A 45 -17.66 22.48 -3.14
N LEU A 46 -17.60 23.52 -3.99
CA LEU A 46 -18.65 24.54 -4.11
C LEU A 46 -19.11 25.11 -2.73
N ASP A 47 -18.15 25.39 -1.85
CA ASP A 47 -18.36 25.85 -0.47
C ASP A 47 -19.20 24.89 0.42
N ARG A 48 -19.33 23.62 0.02
CA ARG A 48 -20.03 22.57 0.78
C ARG A 48 -19.07 21.53 1.34
N PRO A 49 -19.27 21.04 2.58
CA PRO A 49 -18.43 20.01 3.20
C PRO A 49 -18.76 18.61 2.66
N VAL A 50 -18.48 18.38 1.39
CA VAL A 50 -18.86 17.17 0.63
C VAL A 50 -18.34 15.88 1.28
N GLY A 51 -17.12 15.90 1.82
CA GLY A 51 -16.54 14.73 2.48
C GLY A 51 -17.28 14.31 3.74
N GLN A 52 -17.68 15.29 4.55
CA GLN A 52 -18.48 15.05 5.75
C GLN A 52 -19.90 14.58 5.40
N TRP A 53 -20.50 15.18 4.36
CA TRP A 53 -21.83 14.81 3.88
C TRP A 53 -21.87 13.37 3.37
N LEU A 54 -20.97 12.98 2.46
CA LEU A 54 -20.86 11.61 1.96
C LEU A 54 -20.57 10.60 3.09
N SER A 55 -19.70 10.95 4.04
CA SER A 55 -19.44 10.10 5.21
C SER A 55 -20.68 9.88 6.09
N ASN A 56 -21.62 10.83 6.12
CA ASN A 56 -22.85 10.66 6.88
C ASN A 56 -23.84 9.76 6.12
N LEU A 57 -23.95 9.91 4.80
CA LEU A 57 -24.84 9.09 3.96
C LEU A 57 -24.42 7.61 3.89
N ARG A 58 -23.12 7.30 4.10
CA ARG A 58 -22.63 5.92 4.20
C ARG A 58 -22.99 5.20 5.50
N ARG A 59 -23.57 5.88 6.49
CA ARG A 59 -23.96 5.24 7.76
C ARG A 59 -25.20 4.39 7.56
N ALA A 60 -25.28 3.27 8.29
CA ALA A 60 -26.46 2.43 8.31
C ALA A 60 -27.72 3.25 8.64
N GLY A 61 -28.77 3.10 7.82
CA GLY A 61 -30.04 3.81 7.97
C GLY A 61 -30.05 5.28 7.52
N ALA A 62 -28.92 5.86 7.09
CA ALA A 62 -28.87 7.28 6.71
C ALA A 62 -29.67 7.62 5.44
N LEU A 63 -29.97 6.61 4.63
CA LEU A 63 -30.75 6.72 3.39
C LEU A 63 -32.13 6.06 3.51
N GLU A 64 -32.54 5.67 4.72
CA GLU A 64 -33.85 5.06 4.93
C GLU A 64 -34.97 6.05 4.54
N GLY A 65 -35.88 5.60 3.66
CA GLY A 65 -36.93 6.45 3.11
C GLY A 65 -36.53 7.32 1.90
N HIS A 66 -35.25 7.26 1.47
CA HIS A 66 -34.72 8.03 0.33
C HIS A 66 -33.91 7.16 -0.66
N PRO A 67 -34.51 6.11 -1.25
CA PRO A 67 -33.82 5.27 -2.23
C PRO A 67 -33.33 6.05 -3.46
N GLU A 68 -34.03 7.12 -3.85
CA GLU A 68 -33.66 8.00 -4.96
C GLU A 68 -32.34 8.73 -4.74
N TRP A 69 -31.97 9.02 -3.48
CA TRP A 69 -30.68 9.63 -3.15
C TRP A 69 -29.53 8.65 -3.35
N GLU A 70 -29.74 7.37 -3.00
CA GLU A 70 -28.77 6.31 -3.26
C GLU A 70 -28.55 6.12 -4.77
N THR A 71 -29.63 6.11 -5.55
CA THR A 71 -29.56 6.01 -7.01
C THR A 71 -28.77 7.16 -7.60
N ALA A 72 -29.06 8.40 -7.20
CA ALA A 72 -28.36 9.58 -7.71
C ALA A 72 -26.85 9.57 -7.40
N LEU A 73 -26.44 9.04 -6.24
CA LEU A 73 -25.02 8.89 -5.91
C LEU A 73 -24.34 7.80 -6.74
N LYS A 74 -25.01 6.66 -6.95
CA LYS A 74 -24.51 5.55 -7.78
C LYS A 74 -24.37 5.93 -9.26
N GLU A 75 -25.23 6.81 -9.76
CA GLU A 75 -25.11 7.35 -11.12
C GLU A 75 -23.83 8.16 -11.33
N ILE A 76 -23.32 8.81 -10.28
CA ILE A 76 -22.06 9.57 -10.33
C ILE A 76 -20.86 8.64 -10.13
N ASP A 77 -20.90 7.83 -9.06
CA ASP A 77 -19.84 6.88 -8.70
C ASP A 77 -20.50 5.61 -8.18
N GLU A 78 -20.46 4.54 -8.99
CA GLU A 78 -20.97 3.22 -8.60
C GLU A 78 -20.36 2.74 -7.27
N GLN A 79 -19.10 3.13 -7.01
CA GLN A 79 -18.33 2.76 -5.82
C GLN A 79 -18.28 3.89 -4.78
N TRP A 80 -19.31 4.75 -4.72
CA TRP A 80 -19.39 5.82 -3.74
C TRP A 80 -19.45 5.29 -2.28
N ASN A 81 -19.98 4.08 -2.08
CA ASN A 81 -20.06 3.40 -0.78
C ASN A 81 -19.45 1.98 -0.84
N PRO A 82 -18.12 1.88 -0.91
CA PRO A 82 -17.45 0.60 -1.09
C PRO A 82 -17.46 -0.25 0.19
N GLU A 83 -17.43 -1.58 0.03
CA GLU A 83 -17.31 -2.53 1.15
C GLU A 83 -15.88 -2.63 1.70
N TRP A 84 -14.90 -2.08 0.98
CA TRP A 84 -13.50 -2.01 1.36
C TRP A 84 -13.11 -0.63 1.91
N PRO A 85 -11.89 -0.47 2.47
CA PRO A 85 -11.47 0.80 3.04
C PRO A 85 -11.52 1.97 2.03
N ALA A 86 -12.14 3.08 2.42
CA ALA A 86 -12.23 4.29 1.57
C ALA A 86 -10.86 4.83 1.13
N ASP A 87 -9.81 4.60 1.93
CA ASP A 87 -8.44 4.96 1.54
C ASP A 87 -7.93 4.18 0.34
N TRP A 88 -8.23 2.88 0.28
CA TRP A 88 -7.92 2.06 -0.87
C TRP A 88 -8.68 2.56 -2.10
N GLN A 89 -9.98 2.90 -1.95
CA GLN A 89 -10.80 3.41 -3.05
C GLN A 89 -10.26 4.72 -3.63
N ARG A 90 -9.76 5.63 -2.78
CA ARG A 90 -9.14 6.88 -3.25
C ARG A 90 -7.87 6.64 -4.05
N HIS A 91 -6.98 5.75 -3.57
CA HIS A 91 -5.77 5.42 -4.32
C HIS A 91 -6.09 4.74 -5.65
N TYR A 92 -7.11 3.88 -5.68
CA TYR A 92 -7.61 3.27 -6.90
C TYR A 92 -8.14 4.31 -7.89
N ALA A 93 -8.96 5.26 -7.43
CA ALA A 93 -9.51 6.32 -8.28
C ALA A 93 -8.40 7.20 -8.88
N ALA A 94 -7.42 7.59 -8.08
CA ALA A 94 -6.26 8.36 -8.52
C ALA A 94 -5.37 7.59 -9.51
N LEU A 95 -5.24 6.27 -9.33
CA LEU A 95 -4.56 5.40 -10.29
C LEU A 95 -5.37 5.27 -11.59
N ARG A 96 -6.68 5.13 -11.51
CA ARG A 96 -7.58 5.03 -12.67
C ARG A 96 -7.55 6.32 -13.50
N GLU A 97 -7.54 7.48 -12.84
CA GLU A 97 -7.32 8.79 -13.47
C GLU A 97 -6.00 8.81 -14.25
N LEU A 98 -4.89 8.45 -13.61
CA LEU A 98 -3.57 8.37 -14.24
C LEU A 98 -3.57 7.46 -15.49
N VAL A 99 -4.13 6.24 -15.35
CA VAL A 99 -4.16 5.26 -16.43
C VAL A 99 -5.03 5.72 -17.60
N ARG A 100 -6.11 6.47 -17.34
CA ARG A 100 -6.93 7.05 -18.39
C ARG A 100 -6.15 8.09 -19.20
N ASP A 101 -5.37 8.93 -18.54
CA ASP A 101 -4.71 10.07 -19.16
C ASP A 101 -3.37 9.69 -19.82
N GLU A 102 -2.58 8.82 -19.19
CA GLU A 102 -1.24 8.42 -19.65
C GLU A 102 -1.19 7.02 -20.27
N GLY A 103 -2.28 6.26 -20.16
CA GLY A 103 -2.33 4.87 -20.57
C GLY A 103 -1.69 3.92 -19.55
N GLN A 104 -1.60 2.65 -19.94
CA GLN A 104 -1.08 1.58 -19.08
C GLN A 104 0.46 1.55 -19.14
N ALA A 105 1.11 2.49 -18.46
CA ALA A 105 2.56 2.50 -18.26
C ALA A 105 2.93 1.94 -16.87
N ASP A 106 4.15 1.42 -16.71
CA ASP A 106 4.65 0.92 -15.42
C ASP A 106 4.66 2.06 -14.38
N VAL A 107 3.64 2.10 -13.52
CA VAL A 107 3.52 3.12 -12.47
C VAL A 107 4.55 2.82 -11.38
N LEU A 108 5.70 3.50 -11.46
CA LEU A 108 6.82 3.31 -10.54
C LEU A 108 6.54 3.89 -9.15
N PRO A 109 7.08 3.30 -8.06
CA PRO A 109 6.99 3.87 -6.72
C PRO A 109 7.44 5.33 -6.66
N GLY A 110 6.65 6.19 -6.02
CA GLY A 110 6.92 7.63 -5.94
C GLY A 110 6.13 8.49 -6.93
N VAL A 111 5.46 7.88 -7.93
CA VAL A 111 4.47 8.60 -8.75
C VAL A 111 3.26 8.93 -7.87
N THR A 112 2.89 10.21 -7.84
CA THR A 112 1.79 10.71 -7.00
C THR A 112 0.69 11.39 -7.80
N VAL A 113 -0.57 11.12 -7.44
CA VAL A 113 -1.76 11.81 -7.97
C VAL A 113 -2.55 12.31 -6.77
N HIS A 114 -2.93 13.59 -6.76
CA HIS A 114 -3.56 14.27 -5.60
C HIS A 114 -2.79 14.05 -4.27
N GLY A 115 -1.46 13.95 -4.34
CA GLY A 115 -0.59 13.68 -3.18
C GLY A 115 -0.58 12.22 -2.69
N MET A 116 -1.26 11.29 -3.36
CA MET A 116 -1.26 9.85 -3.05
C MET A 116 -0.22 9.11 -3.89
N ASP A 117 0.67 8.35 -3.26
CA ASP A 117 1.71 7.52 -3.94
C ASP A 117 1.06 6.29 -4.60
N VAL A 118 0.52 6.50 -5.80
CA VAL A 118 -0.16 5.46 -6.60
C VAL A 118 0.81 4.38 -7.07
N GLY A 119 2.08 4.71 -7.28
CA GLY A 119 3.11 3.72 -7.62
C GLY A 119 3.38 2.72 -6.49
N ARG A 120 3.48 3.21 -5.25
CA ARG A 120 3.55 2.33 -4.07
C ARG A 120 2.27 1.53 -3.88
N PHE A 121 1.11 2.13 -4.15
CA PHE A 121 -0.16 1.42 -4.11
C PHE A 121 -0.17 0.24 -5.11
N VAL A 122 0.22 0.45 -6.37
CA VAL A 122 0.35 -0.61 -7.38
C VAL A 122 1.34 -1.68 -6.91
N ALA A 123 2.56 -1.29 -6.55
CA ALA A 123 3.60 -2.21 -6.13
C ALA A 123 3.18 -3.08 -4.93
N LYS A 124 2.43 -2.51 -3.97
CA LYS A 124 1.89 -3.23 -2.82
C LYS A 124 0.78 -4.20 -3.23
N ASN A 125 -0.22 -3.75 -3.99
CA ASN A 125 -1.37 -4.59 -4.33
C ASN A 125 -0.97 -5.77 -5.22
N ARG A 126 0.05 -5.61 -6.09
CA ARG A 126 0.55 -6.71 -6.93
C ARG A 126 1.29 -7.83 -6.18
N GLN A 127 1.63 -7.66 -4.90
CA GLN A 127 2.28 -8.71 -4.12
C GLN A 127 1.31 -9.85 -3.83
N HIS A 128 1.72 -11.11 -4.03
CA HIS A 128 0.84 -12.29 -3.82
C HIS A 128 0.10 -12.28 -2.49
N ALA A 129 0.83 -12.07 -1.39
CA ALA A 129 0.22 -12.07 -0.05
C ALA A 129 -0.86 -10.98 0.10
N VAL A 130 -0.67 -9.82 -0.54
CA VAL A 130 -1.66 -8.74 -0.53
C VAL A 130 -2.82 -9.09 -1.47
N TRP A 131 -2.52 -9.52 -2.69
CA TRP A 131 -3.50 -9.86 -3.73
C TRP A 131 -4.50 -10.94 -3.27
N GLN A 132 -4.01 -11.97 -2.57
CA GLN A 132 -4.86 -13.02 -1.99
C GLN A 132 -5.75 -12.51 -0.85
N GLY A 133 -5.35 -11.42 -0.18
CA GLY A 133 -6.13 -10.76 0.87
C GLY A 133 -7.11 -9.70 0.36
N LEU A 134 -7.08 -9.36 -0.93
CA LEU A 134 -8.05 -8.44 -1.53
C LEU A 134 -9.43 -9.08 -1.62
N MET A 135 -10.47 -8.26 -1.57
CA MET A 135 -11.83 -8.68 -1.93
C MET A 135 -11.94 -8.93 -3.44
N ASP A 136 -12.94 -9.70 -3.87
CA ASP A 136 -13.18 -9.97 -5.30
C ASP A 136 -13.34 -8.66 -6.09
N GLY A 137 -14.20 -7.75 -5.63
CA GLY A 137 -14.40 -6.45 -6.28
C GLY A 137 -13.12 -5.59 -6.34
N GLN A 138 -12.22 -5.69 -5.36
CA GLN A 138 -10.94 -4.98 -5.41
C GLN A 138 -10.02 -5.55 -6.50
N ARG A 139 -10.01 -6.88 -6.69
CA ARG A 139 -9.26 -7.53 -7.77
C ARG A 139 -9.83 -7.16 -9.13
N GLU A 140 -11.15 -7.26 -9.30
CA GLU A 140 -11.84 -6.91 -10.54
C GLU A 140 -11.55 -5.47 -10.97
N LEU A 141 -11.60 -4.52 -10.02
CA LEU A 141 -11.28 -3.12 -10.28
C LEU A 141 -9.83 -2.90 -10.71
N LEU A 142 -8.87 -3.58 -10.07
CA LEU A 142 -7.45 -3.51 -10.44
C LEU A 142 -7.19 -4.15 -11.81
N GLU A 143 -7.78 -5.31 -12.07
CA GLU A 143 -7.66 -6.04 -13.34
C GLU A 143 -8.27 -5.23 -14.51
N ALA A 144 -9.38 -4.52 -14.27
CA ALA A 144 -10.02 -3.66 -15.27
C ALA A 144 -9.12 -2.52 -15.78
N ILE A 145 -8.15 -2.08 -14.96
CA ILE A 145 -7.12 -1.11 -15.34
C ILE A 145 -5.76 -1.77 -15.61
N GLY A 146 -5.75 -3.10 -15.74
CA GLY A 146 -4.60 -3.90 -16.14
C GLY A 146 -3.53 -4.08 -15.06
N VAL A 147 -3.87 -3.85 -13.79
CA VAL A 147 -3.02 -4.22 -12.66
C VAL A 147 -3.30 -5.67 -12.31
N VAL A 148 -2.29 -6.52 -12.53
CA VAL A 148 -2.33 -7.96 -12.23
C VAL A 148 -1.30 -8.32 -11.17
N PRO A 149 -1.49 -9.40 -10.39
CA PRO A 149 -0.49 -9.80 -9.42
C PRO A 149 0.84 -10.04 -10.13
N LEU A 150 1.94 -9.83 -9.40
CA LEU A 150 3.25 -10.27 -9.89
C LEU A 150 3.15 -11.77 -10.24
N PRO A 151 3.91 -12.27 -11.22
CA PRO A 151 4.05 -13.70 -11.41
C PRO A 151 4.38 -14.34 -10.06
N PRO A 152 3.88 -15.57 -9.75
CA PRO A 152 4.42 -16.31 -8.62
C PRO A 152 5.92 -16.24 -8.76
N GLU A 153 6.59 -15.81 -7.70
CA GLU A 153 8.03 -15.83 -7.65
C GLU A 153 8.37 -17.28 -7.98
N GLN A 154 8.84 -17.54 -9.22
CA GLN A 154 9.52 -18.79 -9.50
C GLN A 154 10.53 -18.83 -8.38
N GLU A 155 10.49 -19.87 -7.56
CA GLU A 155 11.51 -20.08 -6.55
C GLU A 155 12.83 -20.07 -7.30
N ALA A 156 13.44 -18.90 -7.43
CA ALA A 156 14.87 -18.78 -7.56
C ALA A 156 15.31 -19.56 -6.33
N PRO A 157 15.92 -20.74 -6.51
CA PRO A 157 16.08 -21.73 -5.46
C PRO A 157 16.61 -20.97 -4.26
N ALA A 158 15.82 -20.95 -3.18
CA ALA A 158 15.96 -20.04 -2.04
C ALA A 158 17.43 -19.70 -1.87
N LYS A 159 17.88 -18.52 -2.37
CA LYS A 159 19.31 -18.27 -2.53
C LYS A 159 19.93 -18.11 -1.15
N ALA A 160 20.41 -19.24 -0.62
CA ALA A 160 21.45 -19.44 0.37
C ALA A 160 21.31 -18.71 1.72
N ALA A 161 20.13 -18.71 2.35
CA ALA A 161 20.08 -18.50 3.81
C ALA A 161 20.81 -19.63 4.57
N SER A 162 20.85 -20.85 4.02
CA SER A 162 21.60 -21.99 4.55
C SER A 162 23.10 -22.00 4.23
N GLY A 163 23.63 -20.95 3.61
CA GLY A 163 25.06 -20.84 3.32
C GLY A 163 25.67 -19.47 3.65
N ALA A 164 24.88 -18.43 3.90
CA ALA A 164 25.41 -17.10 4.18
C ALA A 164 26.12 -17.02 5.54
N PHE A 165 25.63 -17.76 6.53
CA PHE A 165 26.28 -17.83 7.85
C PHE A 165 27.59 -18.63 7.75
N GLU A 166 27.54 -19.76 7.05
CA GLU A 166 28.66 -20.67 6.81
C GLU A 166 29.76 -19.98 5.99
N ARG A 167 29.41 -19.22 4.95
CA ARG A 167 30.36 -18.37 4.20
C ARG A 167 30.94 -17.26 5.06
N GLY A 168 30.14 -16.66 5.96
CA GLY A 168 30.63 -15.66 6.91
C GLY A 168 31.63 -16.23 7.91
N VAL A 169 31.37 -17.45 8.40
CA VAL A 169 32.29 -18.20 9.28
C VAL A 169 33.54 -18.62 8.51
N ALA A 170 33.42 -19.09 7.28
CA ALA A 170 34.57 -19.43 6.43
C ALA A 170 35.44 -18.21 6.12
N ALA A 171 34.83 -17.06 5.82
CA ALA A 171 35.54 -15.80 5.60
C ALA A 171 36.26 -15.33 6.88
N LEU A 172 35.62 -15.49 8.04
CA LEU A 172 36.26 -15.20 9.32
C LEU A 172 37.45 -16.13 9.59
N ALA A 173 37.29 -17.44 9.32
CA ALA A 173 38.36 -18.42 9.48
C ALA A 173 39.57 -18.10 8.58
N GLN A 174 39.33 -17.80 7.30
CA GLN A 174 40.36 -17.37 6.35
C GLN A 174 41.06 -16.09 6.81
N TYR A 175 40.30 -15.10 7.32
CA TYR A 175 40.87 -13.87 7.85
C TYR A 175 41.76 -14.14 9.08
N VAL A 176 41.28 -14.96 10.02
CA VAL A 176 42.04 -15.31 11.23
C VAL A 176 43.29 -16.12 10.89
N GLU A 177 43.23 -17.02 9.91
CA GLU A 177 44.39 -17.77 9.43
C GLU A 177 45.45 -16.84 8.84
N ARG A 178 45.04 -15.81 8.09
CA ARG A 178 45.94 -14.83 7.47
C ARG A 178 46.53 -13.82 8.48
N GLU A 179 45.69 -13.27 9.34
CA GLU A 179 46.06 -12.15 10.23
C GLU A 179 46.43 -12.60 11.65
N GLY A 180 46.22 -13.88 11.99
CA GLY A 180 46.49 -14.46 13.31
C GLY A 180 45.55 -14.01 14.44
N SER A 181 44.61 -13.09 14.17
CA SER A 181 43.61 -12.63 15.14
C SER A 181 42.36 -12.07 14.46
N VAL A 182 41.25 -12.00 15.21
CA VAL A 182 40.00 -11.41 14.69
C VAL A 182 40.02 -9.88 14.60
N GLY A 183 40.90 -9.19 15.36
CA GLY A 183 41.16 -7.74 15.30
C GLY A 183 39.94 -6.80 15.16
N PRO A 184 40.16 -5.49 14.96
CA PRO A 184 39.12 -4.60 14.48
C PRO A 184 38.98 -4.74 12.95
N VAL A 185 37.99 -5.50 12.48
CA VAL A 185 37.71 -5.59 11.03
C VAL A 185 36.90 -4.38 10.57
N SER A 186 37.43 -3.63 9.61
CA SER A 186 36.70 -2.51 8.99
C SER A 186 35.38 -2.98 8.36
N ARG A 187 34.33 -2.16 8.45
CA ARG A 187 33.03 -2.44 7.82
C ARG A 187 33.13 -2.55 6.29
N SER A 188 34.14 -1.94 5.67
CA SER A 188 34.39 -2.02 4.22
C SER A 188 35.22 -3.24 3.81
N HIS A 189 35.73 -4.02 4.76
CA HIS A 189 36.58 -5.17 4.48
C HIS A 189 35.83 -6.27 3.73
N VAL A 190 36.42 -6.77 2.65
CA VAL A 190 35.90 -7.85 1.82
C VAL A 190 36.90 -9.00 1.83
N GLU A 191 36.43 -10.20 2.18
CA GLU A 191 37.16 -11.45 1.98
C GLU A 191 36.65 -12.13 0.72
N VAL A 192 37.57 -12.65 -0.10
CA VAL A 192 37.23 -13.47 -1.27
C VAL A 192 37.54 -14.91 -0.92
N LEU A 193 36.52 -15.76 -0.89
CA LEU A 193 36.66 -17.20 -0.61
C LEU A 193 37.28 -17.92 -1.83
N PRO A 194 37.82 -19.15 -1.66
CA PRO A 194 38.44 -19.91 -2.74
C PRO A 194 37.52 -20.23 -3.93
N ASP A 195 36.20 -20.21 -3.71
CA ASP A 195 35.18 -20.38 -4.76
C ASP A 195 34.87 -19.07 -5.53
N GLY A 196 35.60 -17.98 -5.24
CA GLY A 196 35.41 -16.66 -5.82
C GLY A 196 34.32 -15.82 -5.14
N THR A 197 33.68 -16.33 -4.08
CA THR A 197 32.61 -15.58 -3.40
C THR A 197 33.17 -14.45 -2.54
N GLU A 198 32.68 -13.24 -2.77
CA GLU A 198 33.00 -12.07 -1.93
C GLU A 198 32.10 -11.97 -0.69
N VAL A 199 32.72 -11.81 0.48
CA VAL A 199 32.06 -11.67 1.77
C VAL A 199 32.51 -10.38 2.45
N LYS A 200 31.57 -9.45 2.69
CA LYS A 200 31.82 -8.24 3.49
C LYS A 200 31.96 -8.58 4.97
N LEU A 201 33.16 -8.97 5.40
CA LEU A 201 33.42 -9.54 6.72
C LEU A 201 33.02 -8.59 7.86
N GLY A 202 33.36 -7.30 7.77
CA GLY A 202 32.97 -6.34 8.81
C GLY A 202 31.45 -6.14 8.94
N VAL A 203 30.71 -6.27 7.82
CA VAL A 203 29.24 -6.23 7.85
C VAL A 203 28.68 -7.52 8.46
N PHE A 204 29.24 -8.68 8.12
CA PHE A 204 28.86 -9.96 8.72
C PHE A 204 29.04 -9.92 10.24
N LEU A 205 30.22 -9.55 10.75
CA LEU A 205 30.50 -9.48 12.18
C LEU A 205 29.54 -8.53 12.92
N SER A 206 29.29 -7.34 12.35
CA SER A 206 28.36 -6.36 12.93
C SER A 206 26.92 -6.90 13.02
N LYS A 207 26.41 -7.49 11.92
CA LYS A 207 25.06 -8.07 11.88
C LYS A 207 24.92 -9.25 12.82
N THR A 208 25.90 -10.15 12.84
CA THR A 208 25.89 -11.36 13.69
C THR A 208 25.93 -10.98 15.17
N LYS A 209 26.78 -10.03 15.57
CA LYS A 209 26.82 -9.51 16.95
C LYS A 209 25.50 -8.85 17.37
N SER A 210 24.89 -8.04 16.51
CA SER A 210 23.59 -7.39 16.80
C SER A 210 22.44 -8.39 16.99
N ARG A 211 22.56 -9.59 16.42
CA ARG A 211 21.56 -10.65 16.47
C ARG A 211 21.96 -11.80 17.39
N ARG A 212 22.94 -11.62 18.29
CA ARG A 212 23.43 -12.66 19.22
C ARG A 212 22.29 -13.41 19.90
N GLY A 213 21.27 -12.71 20.40
CA GLY A 213 20.11 -13.30 21.09
C GLY A 213 19.20 -14.19 20.22
N LYS A 214 19.45 -14.29 18.91
CA LYS A 214 18.71 -15.15 17.98
C LYS A 214 19.57 -16.29 17.41
N LEU A 215 20.83 -16.42 17.83
CA LEU A 215 21.73 -17.48 17.37
C LEU A 215 21.53 -18.74 18.21
N THR A 216 21.62 -19.90 17.55
CA THR A 216 21.66 -21.20 18.23
C THR A 216 23.00 -21.38 18.96
N ALA A 217 23.04 -22.30 19.93
CA ALA A 217 24.26 -22.61 20.68
C ALA A 217 25.43 -23.00 19.74
N ASP A 218 25.18 -23.87 18.76
CA ASP A 218 26.19 -24.32 17.79
C ASP A 218 26.79 -23.16 16.99
N LYS A 219 25.97 -22.16 16.63
CA LYS A 219 26.42 -20.97 15.89
C LYS A 219 27.27 -20.04 16.74
N LEU A 220 26.92 -19.90 18.02
CA LEU A 220 27.73 -19.14 18.97
C LEU A 220 29.07 -19.83 19.21
N GLN A 221 29.06 -21.15 19.38
CA GLN A 221 30.25 -21.95 19.58
C GLN A 221 31.21 -21.87 18.37
N ALA A 222 30.69 -21.96 17.13
CA ALA A 222 31.51 -21.81 15.92
C ALA A 222 32.24 -20.44 15.85
N LEU A 223 31.58 -19.37 16.29
CA LEU A 223 32.17 -18.02 16.33
C LEU A 223 33.18 -17.87 17.48
N ALA A 224 32.90 -18.46 18.64
CA ALA A 224 33.79 -18.45 19.79
C ALA A 224 35.10 -19.20 19.49
N HIS A 225 35.05 -20.33 18.79
CA HIS A 225 36.24 -21.08 18.36
C HIS A 225 37.16 -20.28 17.42
N LEU A 226 36.61 -19.30 16.70
CA LEU A 226 37.37 -18.40 15.83
C LEU A 226 37.90 -17.16 16.56
N GLY A 227 37.75 -17.07 17.89
CA GLY A 227 38.32 -15.99 18.71
C GLY A 227 37.43 -14.79 18.92
N LEU A 228 36.11 -14.90 18.71
CA LEU A 228 35.16 -13.83 19.04
C LEU A 228 34.69 -13.95 20.49
N ASP A 229 35.29 -13.16 21.40
CA ASP A 229 34.99 -13.19 22.83
C ASP A 229 33.51 -12.93 23.18
N TRP A 230 32.83 -12.14 22.37
CA TRP A 230 31.40 -11.86 22.58
C TRP A 230 30.49 -13.02 22.17
N ALA A 231 31.01 -14.08 21.55
CA ALA A 231 30.24 -15.27 21.21
C ALA A 231 30.34 -16.37 22.28
N ALA A 232 31.29 -16.26 23.21
CA ALA A 232 31.42 -17.11 24.39
C ALA A 232 30.34 -16.83 25.45
#